data_AF-A0A3B0TDY1-F1
#
_entry.id   AF-A0A3B0TDY1-F1
#
_cell.length_a   1.000
_cell.length_b   1.000
_cell.length_c   1.000
_cell.angle_alpha   90.00
_cell.angle_beta   90.00
_cell.angle_gamma   90.00
#
_symmetry.space_group_name_H-M   'P 1'
#
loop_
_entity.id
_entity.type
_entity.pdbx_description
1 polymer ?
#
loop_
_entity_poly.entity_id
_entity_poly.type
_entity_poly.pdbx_seq_one_letter_code
_entity_poly.pdbx_strand_id
1 'polypeptide(L)'
;MSTPEDEDYGLLYIGVGDGASVEQGSVFNFGPLPLFENEKVIETLTDQTDLTTRITERSVDFINRNKDRPFFLYVPHPQPHVPLFVSDKFKGKSNRGLYGDVIMEIDWSVGQILDALKTNGLEENTIVVFTSDNGPWLAYGNHSGSVPCLFAKERERHGKEASVNLL
;
A
#
# COMPACT_ATOMS: atom_id res chain seq x y z
N MET A 1 7.76 -15.49 31.07
CA MET A 1 6.78 -14.96 30.12
C MET A 1 7.36 -13.64 29.63
N SER A 2 8.15 -13.69 28.55
CA SER A 2 8.70 -12.48 27.93
C SER A 2 7.54 -11.72 27.30
N THR A 3 7.40 -10.43 27.60
CA THR A 3 6.52 -9.54 26.85
C THR A 3 6.89 -9.64 25.36
N PRO A 4 5.93 -9.66 24.43
CA PRO A 4 6.23 -9.31 23.05
C PRO A 4 6.90 -7.94 23.10
N GLU A 5 8.13 -7.84 22.62
CA GLU A 5 8.67 -6.54 22.27
C GLU A 5 7.82 -6.06 21.10
N ASP A 6 7.07 -4.97 21.32
CA ASP A 6 6.35 -4.30 20.24
C ASP A 6 7.41 -3.84 19.22
N GLU A 7 7.22 -4.19 17.95
CA GLU A 7 8.10 -3.76 16.87
C GLU A 7 7.32 -2.96 15.83
N ASP A 8 7.83 -1.79 15.50
CA ASP A 8 7.23 -0.86 14.55
C ASP A 8 8.22 -0.54 13.43
N TYR A 9 7.71 -0.44 12.20
CA TYR A 9 8.52 0.00 11.07
C TYR A 9 7.67 0.77 10.06
N GLY A 10 8.09 1.98 9.72
CA GLY A 10 7.40 2.78 8.72
C GLY A 10 7.52 4.29 8.93
N LEU A 11 6.58 5.01 8.35
CA LEU A 11 6.51 6.47 8.39
C LEU A 11 5.49 6.91 9.45
N LEU A 12 5.80 7.97 10.21
CA LEU A 12 4.83 8.57 11.14
C LEU A 12 3.74 9.39 10.43
N TYR A 13 4.05 9.86 9.22
CA TYR A 13 3.10 10.55 8.36
C TYR A 13 3.48 10.31 6.90
N ILE A 14 2.45 10.27 6.06
CA ILE A 14 2.60 10.35 4.60
C ILE A 14 2.44 11.83 4.23
N GLY A 15 3.55 12.50 3.93
CA GLY A 15 3.56 13.87 3.46
C GLY A 15 3.86 13.90 1.97
N VAL A 16 3.31 14.89 1.25
CA VAL A 16 3.75 15.26 -0.12
C VAL A 16 5.10 15.97 -0.01
N GLY A 17 6.08 15.28 0.59
CA GLY A 17 7.34 15.82 1.15
C GLY A 17 8.58 15.35 0.40
N ASP A 18 8.40 14.71 -0.74
CA ASP A 18 9.44 14.35 -1.69
C ASP A 18 9.51 15.44 -2.75
N GLY A 19 10.68 16.09 -2.83
CA GLY A 19 11.01 17.07 -3.88
C GLY A 19 10.96 16.53 -5.33
N ALA A 20 10.44 15.32 -5.51
CA ALA A 20 10.11 14.70 -6.80
C ALA A 20 8.65 14.95 -7.23
N SER A 21 7.79 15.46 -6.35
CA SER A 21 6.42 15.84 -6.70
C SER A 21 6.37 17.23 -7.33
N VAL A 22 5.88 17.28 -8.56
CA VAL A 22 5.73 18.49 -9.40
C VAL A 22 4.78 19.53 -8.76
N GLU A 23 4.12 19.21 -7.63
CA GLU A 23 3.17 20.06 -6.91
C GLU A 23 3.74 20.81 -5.69
N GLN A 24 5.03 20.65 -5.35
CA GLN A 24 5.67 21.48 -4.33
C GLN A 24 5.91 22.92 -4.84
N GLY A 25 4.82 23.67 -5.01
CA GLY A 25 4.86 25.13 -5.06
C GLY A 25 5.21 25.73 -3.69
N SER A 26 5.37 27.05 -3.61
CA SER A 26 5.75 27.79 -2.40
C SER A 26 4.77 27.74 -1.22
N VAL A 27 3.72 26.92 -1.30
CA VAL A 27 2.60 26.85 -0.33
C VAL A 27 2.74 25.67 0.63
N PHE A 28 3.32 24.55 0.19
CA PHE A 28 3.48 23.35 1.01
C PHE A 28 4.97 23.00 1.15
N ASN A 29 5.54 23.28 2.33
CA ASN A 29 6.92 22.98 2.69
C ASN A 29 6.95 21.96 3.82
N PHE A 30 6.88 20.68 3.47
CA PHE A 30 6.95 19.60 4.45
C PHE A 30 8.41 19.32 4.86
N GLY A 31 8.62 18.98 6.13
CA GLY A 31 9.93 18.61 6.64
C GLY A 31 10.44 17.28 6.05
N PRO A 32 11.68 16.89 6.42
CA PRO A 32 12.26 15.61 6.01
C PRO A 32 11.31 14.46 6.34
N LEU A 33 11.34 13.37 5.55
CA LEU A 33 10.50 12.18 5.73
C LEU A 33 11.28 11.08 6.48
N PRO A 34 11.35 11.10 7.82
CA PRO A 34 12.04 10.09 8.59
C PRO A 34 11.33 8.73 8.50
N LEU A 35 12.12 7.70 8.21
CA LEU A 35 11.74 6.31 8.35
C LEU A 35 12.15 5.82 9.73
N PHE A 36 11.19 5.24 10.44
CA PHE A 36 11.37 4.74 11.78
C PHE A 36 11.49 3.24 11.81
N GLU A 37 12.33 2.76 12.73
CA GLU A 37 12.31 1.41 13.26
C GLU A 37 12.21 1.54 14.78
N ASN A 38 11.06 1.15 15.31
CA ASN A 38 10.62 1.44 16.67
C ASN A 38 10.71 2.96 16.93
N GLU A 39 11.32 3.36 18.05
CA GLU A 39 11.48 4.76 18.43
C GLU A 39 12.67 5.47 17.74
N LYS A 40 13.35 4.82 16.77
CA LYS A 40 14.57 5.35 16.17
C LYS A 40 14.36 5.70 14.70
N VAL A 41 14.79 6.91 14.33
CA VAL A 41 14.95 7.26 12.92
C VAL A 41 16.15 6.48 12.38
N ILE A 42 15.92 5.62 11.40
CA ILE A 42 16.97 4.85 10.74
C ILE A 42 17.44 5.49 9.44
N GLU A 43 16.58 6.30 8.81
CA GLU A 43 16.83 6.90 7.50
C GLU A 43 15.91 8.12 7.31
N THR A 44 16.30 9.05 6.44
CA THR A 44 15.39 10.06 5.89
C THR A 44 15.15 9.74 4.42
N LEU A 45 13.92 9.40 4.06
CA LEU A 45 13.61 8.99 2.70
C LEU A 45 13.58 10.18 1.75
N THR A 46 14.34 10.07 0.67
CA THR A 46 14.22 10.92 -0.53
C THR A 46 13.54 10.18 -1.69
N ASP A 47 13.41 8.86 -1.58
CA ASP A 47 12.80 7.96 -2.54
C ASP A 47 12.05 6.87 -1.77
N GLN A 48 10.81 6.59 -2.17
CA GLN A 48 9.93 5.60 -1.54
C GLN A 48 9.70 4.36 -2.43
N THR A 49 10.38 4.26 -3.58
CA THR A 49 10.24 3.19 -4.58
C THR A 49 10.31 1.78 -3.99
N ASP A 50 11.18 1.53 -3.02
CA ASP A 50 11.33 0.20 -2.40
C ASP A 50 10.58 0.02 -1.09
N LEU A 51 9.80 1.02 -0.64
CA LEU A 51 9.19 1.01 0.68
C LEU A 51 8.18 -0.14 0.85
N THR A 52 7.38 -0.44 -0.17
CA THR A 52 6.46 -1.59 -0.17
C THR A 52 7.21 -2.92 -0.02
N THR A 53 8.33 -3.09 -0.74
CA THR A 53 9.19 -4.28 -0.59
C THR A 53 9.74 -4.37 0.84
N ARG A 54 10.28 -3.27 1.39
CA ARG A 54 10.87 -3.26 2.74
C ARG A 54 9.87 -3.56 3.86
N ILE A 55 8.62 -3.11 3.72
CA ILE A 55 7.52 -3.42 4.65
C ILE A 55 7.14 -4.91 4.53
N THR A 56 7.06 -5.43 3.30
CA THR A 56 6.76 -6.84 3.03
C THR A 56 7.77 -7.76 3.69
N GLU A 57 9.07 -7.50 3.47
CA GLU A 57 10.15 -8.33 4.01
C GLU A 57 10.13 -8.40 5.53
N ARG A 58 9.86 -7.27 6.20
CA ARG A 58 9.72 -7.22 7.67
C ARG A 58 8.49 -7.95 8.16
N SER A 59 7.37 -7.82 7.45
CA SER A 59 6.13 -8.54 7.77
C SER A 59 6.33 -10.06 7.70
N VAL A 60 7.02 -10.54 6.66
CA VAL A 60 7.36 -11.96 6.48
C VAL A 60 8.33 -12.42 7.57
N ASP A 61 9.37 -11.65 7.86
CA ASP A 61 10.32 -11.94 8.95
C ASP A 61 9.63 -12.01 10.32
N PHE A 62 8.74 -11.07 10.62
CA PHE A 62 7.93 -11.09 11.84
C PHE A 62 7.14 -12.39 11.97
N ILE A 63 6.41 -12.80 10.92
CA ILE A 63 5.66 -14.06 10.93
C ILE A 63 6.59 -15.24 11.20
N ASN A 64 7.73 -15.31 10.51
CA ASN A 64 8.70 -16.40 10.67
C ASN A 64 9.25 -16.49 12.11
N ARG A 65 9.55 -15.35 12.74
CA ARG A 65 10.03 -15.28 14.13
C ARG A 65 8.95 -15.58 15.17
N ASN A 66 7.68 -15.35 14.84
CA ASN A 66 6.56 -15.41 15.78
C ASN A 66 5.64 -16.62 15.61
N LYS A 67 5.92 -17.52 14.65
CA LYS A 67 5.07 -18.66 14.31
C LYS A 67 4.64 -19.58 15.48
N ASP A 68 5.44 -19.65 16.55
CA ASP A 68 5.17 -20.53 17.70
C ASP A 68 4.29 -19.86 18.78
N ARG A 69 3.79 -18.64 18.55
CA ARG A 69 2.92 -17.91 19.49
C ARG A 69 1.85 -17.08 18.75
N PRO A 70 0.71 -16.76 19.39
CA PRO A 70 -0.22 -15.79 18.85
C PRO A 70 0.45 -14.42 18.67
N PHE A 71 0.16 -13.76 17.56
CA PHE A 71 0.66 -12.42 17.25
C PHE A 71 -0.44 -11.55 16.62
N PHE A 72 -0.23 -10.25 16.65
CA PHE A 72 -0.98 -9.27 15.90
C PHE A 72 -0.01 -8.57 14.96
N LEU A 73 -0.32 -8.54 13.67
CA LEU A 73 0.47 -7.88 12.64
C LEU A 73 -0.42 -6.87 11.93
N TYR A 74 -0.03 -5.60 11.98
CA TYR A 74 -0.68 -4.51 11.29
C TYR A 74 0.25 -3.98 10.20
N VAL A 75 -0.20 -4.02 8.94
CA VAL A 75 0.61 -3.65 7.77
C VAL A 75 -0.06 -2.51 7.00
N PRO A 76 0.13 -1.25 7.43
CA PRO A 76 -0.38 -0.09 6.70
C PRO A 76 0.57 0.30 5.56
N HIS A 77 0.27 -0.14 4.33
CA HIS A 77 1.04 0.31 3.15
C HIS A 77 0.87 1.83 2.95
N PRO A 78 1.96 2.61 2.83
CA PRO A 78 1.87 4.03 2.51
C PRO A 78 1.31 4.30 1.10
N GLN A 79 1.59 3.38 0.18
CA GLN A 79 0.99 3.36 -1.15
C GLN A 79 -0.45 2.81 -1.08
N PRO A 80 -1.41 3.26 -1.90
CA PRO A 80 -1.24 4.08 -3.10
C PRO A 80 -1.47 5.59 -2.88
N HIS A 81 -1.22 6.10 -1.66
CA HIS A 81 -1.31 7.55 -1.45
C HIS A 81 -0.29 8.28 -2.34
N VAL A 82 -0.71 9.39 -2.94
CA VAL A 82 0.15 10.19 -3.83
C VAL A 82 1.24 10.94 -3.04
N PRO A 83 2.43 11.18 -3.62
CA PRO A 83 2.86 10.73 -4.94
C PRO A 83 3.12 9.22 -4.99
N LEU A 84 2.90 8.64 -6.18
CA LEU A 84 2.95 7.20 -6.38
C LEU A 84 4.40 6.72 -6.57
N PHE A 85 4.78 5.70 -5.82
CA PHE A 85 6.07 5.02 -5.92
C PHE A 85 5.87 3.53 -6.10
N VAL A 86 6.62 2.96 -7.02
CA VAL A 86 6.60 1.53 -7.32
C VAL A 86 8.01 1.05 -7.63
N SER A 87 8.36 -0.14 -7.15
CA SER A 87 9.66 -0.75 -7.45
C SER A 87 9.79 -1.13 -8.93
N ASP A 88 11.04 -1.25 -9.39
CA ASP A 88 11.36 -1.64 -10.76
C ASP A 88 10.82 -3.05 -11.12
N LYS A 89 10.47 -3.86 -10.12
CA LYS A 89 9.81 -5.17 -10.30
C LYS A 89 8.45 -5.02 -11.00
N PHE A 90 7.70 -3.97 -10.68
CA PHE A 90 6.31 -3.77 -11.12
C PHE A 90 6.12 -2.57 -12.05
N LYS A 91 7.11 -1.69 -12.15
CA LYS A 91 7.06 -0.50 -13.02
C LYS A 91 6.76 -0.87 -14.49
N GLY A 92 5.71 -0.28 -15.04
CA GLY A 92 5.26 -0.44 -16.42
C GLY A 92 4.68 -1.83 -16.74
N LYS A 93 4.24 -2.60 -15.74
CA LYS A 93 3.70 -3.96 -15.94
C LYS A 93 2.18 -3.97 -16.07
N SER A 94 1.49 -2.94 -15.60
CA SER A 94 0.03 -2.86 -15.56
C SER A 94 -0.55 -2.12 -16.76
N ASN A 95 -1.68 -2.62 -17.26
CA ASN A 95 -2.49 -1.96 -18.28
C ASN A 95 -3.23 -0.70 -17.77
N ARG A 96 -3.14 -0.40 -16.47
CA ARG A 96 -3.73 0.78 -15.80
C ARG A 96 -2.69 1.84 -15.41
N GLY A 97 -1.50 1.80 -16.02
CA GLY A 97 -0.43 2.75 -15.75
C GLY A 97 0.13 2.65 -14.33
N LEU A 98 0.81 3.72 -13.88
CA LEU A 98 1.57 3.74 -12.62
C LEU A 98 0.72 3.38 -11.40
N TYR A 99 -0.53 3.85 -11.31
CA TYR A 99 -1.41 3.46 -10.22
C TYR A 99 -1.65 1.94 -10.19
N GLY A 100 -1.86 1.33 -11.35
CA GLY A 100 -2.01 -0.12 -11.41
C GLY A 100 -0.70 -0.87 -11.12
N ASP A 101 0.46 -0.29 -11.46
CA ASP A 101 1.77 -0.83 -11.04
C ASP A 101 1.88 -0.89 -9.52
N VAL A 102 1.48 0.19 -8.83
CA VAL A 102 1.43 0.24 -7.36
C VAL A 102 0.47 -0.79 -6.79
N ILE A 103 -0.74 -0.92 -7.34
CA ILE A 103 -1.70 -1.91 -6.87
C ILE A 103 -1.18 -3.34 -7.05
N MET A 104 -0.48 -3.65 -8.15
CA MET A 104 0.13 -4.97 -8.32
C MET A 104 1.24 -5.23 -7.30
N GLU A 105 2.02 -4.22 -6.91
CA GLU A 105 3.04 -4.40 -5.88
C GLU A 105 2.42 -4.63 -4.49
N ILE A 106 1.31 -3.95 -4.17
CA ILE A 106 0.54 -4.22 -2.94
C ILE A 106 -0.05 -5.63 -2.96
N ASP A 107 -0.64 -6.05 -4.08
CA ASP A 107 -1.15 -7.41 -4.27
C ASP A 107 -0.05 -8.46 -4.07
N TRP A 108 1.13 -8.25 -4.65
CA TRP A 108 2.30 -9.09 -4.41
C TRP A 108 2.70 -9.11 -2.94
N SER A 109 2.73 -7.97 -2.26
CA SER A 109 3.07 -7.86 -0.83
C SER A 109 2.13 -8.72 0.03
N VAL A 110 0.82 -8.64 -0.21
CA VAL A 110 -0.18 -9.48 0.44
C VAL A 110 0.07 -10.95 0.14
N GLY A 111 0.36 -11.30 -1.11
CA GLY A 111 0.72 -12.66 -1.52
C GLY A 111 1.90 -13.22 -0.71
N GLN A 112 2.97 -12.44 -0.53
CA GLN A 112 4.14 -12.87 0.28
C GLN A 112 3.78 -13.12 1.75
N ILE A 113 2.90 -12.29 2.33
CA ILE A 113 2.43 -12.46 3.70
C ILE A 113 1.60 -13.74 3.84
N LEU A 114 0.68 -13.99 2.90
CA LEU A 114 -0.13 -15.22 2.88
C LEU A 114 0.74 -16.45 2.67
N ASP A 115 1.73 -16.40 1.78
CA ASP A 115 2.70 -17.48 1.55
C ASP A 115 3.54 -17.76 2.81
N ALA A 116 3.91 -16.74 3.58
CA ALA A 116 4.61 -16.91 4.85
C ALA A 116 3.72 -17.60 5.90
N LEU A 117 2.44 -17.22 6.02
CA LEU A 117 1.49 -17.91 6.90
C LEU A 117 1.35 -19.39 6.51
N LYS A 118 1.18 -19.67 5.21
CA LYS A 118 1.10 -21.02 4.65
C LYS A 118 2.34 -21.85 4.92
N THR A 119 3.52 -21.30 4.64
CA THR A 119 4.81 -21.98 4.83
C THR A 119 5.03 -22.35 6.29
N ASN A 120 4.52 -21.56 7.22
CA ASN A 120 4.58 -21.82 8.66
C ASN A 120 3.40 -22.63 9.21
N GLY A 121 2.46 -23.06 8.37
CA GLY A 121 1.30 -23.87 8.79
C GLY A 121 0.26 -23.10 9.61
N LEU A 122 0.15 -21.78 9.41
CA LEU A 122 -0.68 -20.88 10.22
C LEU A 122 -2.04 -20.53 9.56
N GLU A 123 -2.32 -20.99 8.34
CA GLU A 123 -3.50 -20.63 7.55
C GLU A 123 -4.82 -20.85 8.32
N GLU A 124 -4.97 -21.99 8.99
CA GLU A 124 -6.22 -22.37 9.68
C GLU A 124 -6.45 -21.63 11.00
N ASN A 125 -5.42 -20.99 11.55
CA ASN A 125 -5.46 -20.32 12.86
C ASN A 125 -5.15 -18.81 12.77
N THR A 126 -5.26 -18.22 11.58
CA THR A 126 -5.02 -16.79 11.35
C THR A 126 -6.23 -16.14 10.69
N ILE A 127 -6.68 -15.02 11.24
CA ILE A 127 -7.69 -14.17 10.59
C ILE A 127 -6.94 -13.07 9.84
N VAL A 128 -7.17 -12.98 8.53
CA VAL A 128 -6.61 -11.92 7.68
C VAL A 128 -7.73 -10.97 7.27
N VAL A 129 -7.54 -9.68 7.53
CA VAL A 129 -8.46 -8.62 7.12
C VAL A 129 -7.71 -7.67 6.19
N PHE A 130 -8.22 -7.49 4.98
CA PHE A 130 -7.71 -6.53 4.01
C PHE A 130 -8.75 -5.44 3.78
N THR A 131 -8.37 -4.18 3.96
CA THR A 131 -9.26 -3.02 3.82
C THR A 131 -8.48 -1.79 3.38
N SER A 132 -9.22 -0.75 2.99
CA SER A 132 -8.70 0.59 2.72
C SER A 132 -9.16 1.56 3.81
N ASP A 133 -8.45 2.67 4.00
CA ASP A 133 -8.80 3.75 4.92
C ASP A 133 -9.92 4.66 4.36
N ASN A 134 -9.90 4.94 3.06
CA ASN A 134 -10.93 5.71 2.34
C ASN A 134 -11.12 5.25 0.87
N GLY A 135 -12.06 5.90 0.18
CA GLY A 135 -12.29 5.73 -1.26
C GLY A 135 -11.30 6.50 -2.13
N PRO A 136 -11.32 6.32 -3.47
CA PRO A 136 -10.32 6.91 -4.36
C PRO A 136 -10.45 8.42 -4.46
N TRP A 137 -9.31 9.09 -4.55
CA TRP A 137 -9.25 10.53 -4.80
C TRP A 137 -9.40 10.85 -6.29
N LEU A 138 -10.64 10.82 -6.79
CA LEU A 138 -10.97 10.95 -8.23
C LEU A 138 -10.43 12.22 -8.90
N ALA A 139 -10.19 13.29 -8.14
CA ALA A 139 -9.65 14.55 -8.66
C ALA A 139 -8.21 14.41 -9.18
N TYR A 140 -7.47 13.37 -8.77
CA TYR A 140 -6.10 13.09 -9.19
C TYR A 140 -6.00 12.30 -10.52
N GLY A 141 -7.12 12.13 -11.23
CA GLY A 141 -7.16 11.58 -12.58
C GLY A 141 -6.66 10.13 -12.65
N ASN A 142 -5.68 9.87 -13.51
CA ASN A 142 -5.16 8.51 -13.74
C ASN A 142 -4.30 7.96 -12.59
N HIS A 143 -4.07 8.75 -11.53
CA HIS A 143 -3.33 8.36 -10.33
C HIS A 143 -4.28 7.99 -9.17
N SER A 144 -5.55 7.68 -9.47
CA SER A 144 -6.53 7.26 -8.48
C SER A 144 -7.15 5.91 -8.83
N GLY A 145 -7.71 5.26 -7.81
CA GLY A 145 -8.60 4.12 -8.01
C GLY A 145 -9.89 4.50 -8.75
N SER A 146 -10.71 3.51 -9.04
CA SER A 146 -11.99 3.67 -9.72
C SER A 146 -13.13 3.22 -8.81
N VAL A 147 -14.19 4.05 -8.70
CA VAL A 147 -15.46 3.65 -8.09
C VAL A 147 -16.52 3.56 -9.19
N PRO A 148 -17.11 2.38 -9.45
CA PRO A 148 -18.09 2.20 -10.52
C PRO A 148 -19.37 3.04 -10.37
N CYS A 149 -19.61 3.67 -9.21
CA CYS A 149 -20.87 4.33 -8.89
C CYS A 149 -20.82 5.88 -8.84
N LEU A 150 -19.66 6.53 -9.06
CA LEU A 150 -19.60 8.01 -9.08
C LEU A 150 -19.61 8.65 -10.48
N PHE A 151 -19.51 7.87 -11.55
CA PHE A 151 -19.82 8.35 -12.90
C PHE A 151 -21.32 8.22 -13.19
N ALA A 152 -22.13 8.89 -12.37
CA ALA A 152 -23.52 9.12 -12.70
C ALA A 152 -23.60 10.19 -13.81
N LYS A 153 -23.52 9.72 -15.06
CA LYS A 153 -24.25 10.26 -16.22
C LYS A 153 -23.82 11.65 -16.71
N GLU A 154 -22.81 11.70 -17.57
CA GLU A 154 -22.98 12.55 -18.76
C GLU A 154 -24.07 11.90 -19.63
N ARG A 155 -25.04 12.71 -20.05
CA ARG A 155 -26.19 12.26 -20.84
C ARG A 155 -25.71 11.71 -22.19
N GLU A 156 -25.71 10.40 -22.34
CA GLU A 156 -25.94 9.79 -23.65
C GLU A 156 -27.40 9.32 -23.77
N ARG A 157 -28.16 10.11 -24.53
CA ARG A 157 -29.38 9.64 -25.18
C ARG A 157 -28.94 8.60 -26.22
N HIS A 158 -29.41 7.37 -26.03
CA HIS A 158 -29.86 6.39 -27.03
C HIS A 158 -29.40 4.96 -26.71
N GLY A 159 -30.29 4.27 -26.00
CA GLY A 159 -30.59 2.83 -26.02
C GLY A 159 -29.54 1.85 -26.53
N LYS A 160 -28.99 1.07 -25.60
CA LYS A 160 -29.19 -0.39 -25.49
C LYS A 160 -28.58 -0.88 -24.17
N GLU A 161 -29.31 -1.76 -23.49
CA GLU A 161 -28.95 -2.35 -22.20
C GLU A 161 -27.60 -3.09 -22.30
N ALA A 162 -26.71 -2.83 -21.34
CA ALA A 162 -25.53 -3.65 -21.10
C ALA A 162 -25.77 -4.51 -19.87
N SER A 163 -25.89 -5.82 -20.10
CA SER A 163 -25.94 -6.87 -19.08
C SER A 163 -24.58 -6.96 -18.38
N VAL A 164 -24.63 -6.92 -17.04
CA VAL A 164 -23.48 -7.15 -16.16
C VAL A 164 -23.35 -8.66 -15.95
N ASN A 165 -22.25 -9.26 -16.40
CA ASN A 165 -21.81 -10.57 -15.93
C ASN A 165 -20.54 -10.38 -15.10
N LEU A 166 -20.64 -10.69 -13.81
CA LEU A 166 -19.49 -10.95 -12.96
C LEU A 166 -19.05 -12.40 -13.17
N LEU A 167 -17.82 -12.59 -13.64
CA LEU A 167 -16.92 -13.68 -13.26
C LEU A 167 -15.52 -13.10 -13.12
#